data_AF-A0A0Q1A3T6-F1
#
_entry.id   AF-A0A0Q1A3T6-F1
#
_cell.length_a   1.000
_cell.length_b   1.000
_cell.length_c   1.000
_cell.angle_alpha   90.00
_cell.angle_beta   90.00
_cell.angle_gamma   90.00
#
_symmetry.space_group_name_H-M   'P 1'
#
loop_
_entity.id
_entity.type
_entity.pdbx_description
1 polymer ?
#
loop_
_entity_poly.entity_id
_entity_poly.type
_entity_poly.pdbx_seq_one_letter_code
_entity_poly.pdbx_strand_id
1 'polypeptide(L)'
;MKITCYVEKISNLANLKFIYIEQKPGQRNRFKVKKIDLSGKAFFVELEGVPDLESARTLVGCKVFLTKNILEKLPEGEYYWQDIIGLNVYNEENNKYIGRIESVFPTGSNDIYVCKGEEREILLPAISEVIRKIDIDRQIMTVKLLEGL
;
A
#
# COMPACT_ATOMS: atom_id res chain seq x y z
N MET A 1 -15.62 2.17 -18.15
CA MET A 1 -15.75 2.78 -16.81
C MET A 1 -14.46 3.52 -16.45
N LYS A 2 -14.54 4.71 -15.83
CA LYS A 2 -13.37 5.46 -15.34
C LYS A 2 -13.10 5.09 -13.87
N ILE A 3 -11.85 4.79 -13.55
CA ILE A 3 -11.35 4.51 -12.20
C ILE A 3 -10.28 5.55 -11.88
N THR A 4 -10.42 6.23 -10.75
CA THR A 4 -9.36 7.07 -10.18
C THR A 4 -8.43 6.19 -9.37
N CYS A 5 -7.15 6.18 -9.72
CA CYS A 5 -6.15 5.38 -9.02
C CYS A 5 -5.26 6.26 -8.17
N TYR A 6 -4.91 5.75 -6.99
CA TYR A 6 -4.04 6.39 -6.03
C TYR A 6 -2.63 5.77 -6.00
N VAL A 7 -2.37 4.80 -6.88
CA VAL A 7 -1.05 4.18 -7.03
C VAL A 7 -0.20 5.05 -7.96
N GLU A 8 0.98 5.45 -7.49
CA GLU A 8 1.86 6.35 -8.23
C GLU A 8 2.66 5.66 -9.35
N LYS A 9 3.06 4.39 -9.13
CA LYS A 9 3.85 3.62 -10.10
C LYS A 9 3.19 2.28 -10.40
N ILE A 10 2.86 2.05 -11.67
CA ILE A 10 2.29 0.80 -12.17
C ILE A 10 3.08 0.38 -13.41
N SER A 11 3.86 -0.70 -13.31
CA SER A 11 4.66 -1.21 -14.43
C SER A 11 3.94 -2.30 -15.22
N ASN A 12 2.95 -2.97 -14.62
CA ASN A 12 2.49 -4.27 -15.14
C ASN A 12 0.99 -4.34 -15.42
N LEU A 13 0.47 -3.32 -16.09
CA LEU A 13 -0.93 -3.25 -16.52
C LEU A 13 -1.39 -4.42 -17.39
N ALA A 14 -0.49 -4.95 -18.23
CA ALA A 14 -0.78 -6.11 -19.08
C ALA A 14 -1.20 -7.35 -18.26
N ASN A 15 -0.78 -7.43 -16.99
CA ASN A 15 -1.11 -8.54 -16.10
C ASN A 15 -2.39 -8.35 -15.29
N LEU A 16 -3.06 -7.20 -15.41
CA LEU A 16 -4.32 -6.95 -14.71
C LEU A 16 -5.49 -7.65 -15.42
N LYS A 17 -5.58 -8.96 -15.25
CA LYS A 17 -6.68 -9.78 -15.80
C LYS A 17 -7.99 -9.62 -15.05
N PHE A 18 -7.92 -9.24 -13.78
CA PHE A 18 -9.08 -9.09 -12.90
C PHE A 18 -8.92 -7.89 -11.98
N ILE A 19 -10.05 -7.27 -11.65
CA ILE A 19 -10.17 -6.30 -10.56
C ILE A 19 -11.24 -6.76 -9.58
N TYR A 20 -11.17 -6.24 -8.37
CA TYR A 20 -12.16 -6.51 -7.33
C TYR A 20 -12.89 -5.24 -6.98
N ILE A 21 -14.22 -5.28 -6.99
CA ILE A 21 -15.05 -4.11 -6.69
C ILE A 21 -15.85 -4.41 -5.41
N GLU A 22 -15.69 -3.54 -4.41
CA GLU A 22 -16.44 -3.60 -3.17
C GLU A 22 -17.72 -2.77 -3.30
N GLN A 23 -18.84 -3.46 -3.54
CA GLN A 23 -20.18 -2.85 -3.64
C GLN A 23 -20.87 -2.75 -2.28
N LYS A 24 -20.54 -3.67 -1.37
CA LYS A 24 -20.96 -3.65 0.04
C LYS A 24 -19.71 -3.83 0.91
N PRO A 25 -19.62 -3.18 2.08
CA PRO A 25 -18.45 -3.29 2.94
C PRO A 25 -18.05 -4.75 3.18
N GLY A 26 -16.80 -5.11 2.85
CA GLY A 26 -16.29 -6.48 3.00
C GLY A 26 -16.66 -7.46 1.88
N GLN A 27 -17.61 -7.13 0.99
CA GLN A 27 -17.98 -7.97 -0.15
C GLN A 27 -17.29 -7.50 -1.43
N ARG A 28 -16.21 -8.20 -1.81
CA ARG A 28 -15.41 -7.89 -2.99
C ARG A 28 -15.74 -8.85 -4.13
N ASN A 29 -16.46 -8.35 -5.13
CA ASN A 29 -16.83 -9.12 -6.31
C ASN A 29 -15.71 -9.02 -7.36
N ARG A 30 -15.35 -10.16 -7.95
CA ARG A 30 -14.29 -10.26 -8.96
C ARG A 30 -14.85 -9.98 -10.35
N PHE A 31 -14.24 -9.04 -11.08
CA PHE A 31 -14.57 -8.72 -12.46
C PHE A 31 -13.37 -8.99 -13.35
N LYS A 32 -13.60 -9.63 -14.51
CA LYS A 32 -12.56 -9.81 -15.51
C LYS A 32 -12.41 -8.54 -16.33
N VAL A 33 -11.17 -8.12 -16.57
CA VAL A 33 -10.85 -6.97 -17.40
C VAL A 33 -10.80 -7.43 -18.86
N LYS A 34 -11.61 -6.80 -19.72
CA LYS A 34 -11.56 -6.97 -21.18
C LYS A 34 -10.53 -6.04 -21.79
N LYS A 35 -10.51 -4.78 -21.33
CA LYS A 35 -9.62 -3.74 -21.84
C LYS A 35 -9.26 -2.79 -20.71
N ILE A 36 -8.03 -2.28 -20.74
CA ILE A 36 -7.56 -1.23 -19.85
C ILE A 36 -6.72 -0.22 -20.62
N ASP A 37 -7.06 1.04 -20.45
CA ASP A 37 -6.35 2.18 -21.03
C ASP A 37 -6.01 3.18 -19.92
N LEU A 38 -4.87 3.86 -20.07
CA LEU A 38 -4.38 4.87 -19.14
C LEU A 38 -4.50 6.27 -19.76
N SER A 39 -4.96 7.23 -18.97
CA SER A 39 -4.85 8.65 -19.32
C SER A 39 -4.60 9.49 -18.07
N GLY A 40 -3.36 9.99 -17.94
CA GLY A 40 -2.91 10.67 -16.72
C GLY A 40 -3.01 9.76 -15.50
N LYS A 41 -3.72 10.22 -14.44
CA LYS A 41 -3.97 9.44 -13.21
C LYS A 41 -5.22 8.54 -13.28
N ALA A 42 -5.91 8.49 -14.41
CA ALA A 42 -7.15 7.74 -14.57
C ALA A 42 -6.94 6.45 -15.38
N PHE A 43 -7.60 5.38 -14.95
CA PHE A 43 -7.72 4.12 -15.67
C PHE A 43 -9.11 4.05 -16.30
N PHE A 44 -9.16 3.69 -17.57
CA PHE A 44 -10.38 3.37 -18.27
C PHE A 44 -10.44 1.87 -18.47
N VAL A 45 -11.41 1.23 -17.84
CA VAL A 45 -11.57 -0.22 -17.90
C VAL A 45 -12.88 -0.63 -18.55
N GLU A 46 -12.81 -1.67 -19.36
CA GLU A 46 -13.95 -2.44 -19.83
C GLU A 46 -13.97 -3.77 -19.07
N LEU A 47 -15.13 -4.12 -18.50
CA LEU A 47 -15.29 -5.31 -17.67
C LEU A 47 -16.22 -6.31 -18.34
N GLU A 48 -15.93 -7.60 -18.17
CA GLU A 48 -16.88 -8.64 -18.53
C GLU A 48 -18.10 -8.57 -17.59
N GLY A 49 -19.31 -8.67 -18.16
CA GLY A 49 -20.57 -8.53 -17.41
C GLY A 49 -21.04 -7.08 -17.18
N VAL A 50 -20.33 -6.07 -17.71
CA VAL A 50 -20.72 -4.65 -17.62
C VAL A 50 -20.70 -4.03 -19.02
N PRO A 51 -21.66 -4.38 -19.90
CA PRO A 51 -21.59 -4.05 -21.32
C PRO A 51 -22.05 -2.63 -21.66
N ASP A 52 -22.74 -1.95 -20.75
CA ASP A 52 -23.46 -0.70 -21.03
C ASP A 52 -23.31 0.34 -19.92
N LEU A 53 -23.87 1.53 -20.17
CA LEU A 53 -23.82 2.63 -19.21
C LEU A 53 -24.60 2.35 -17.93
N GLU A 54 -25.74 1.64 -18.01
CA GLU A 54 -26.59 1.38 -16.85
C GLU A 54 -25.91 0.45 -15.86
N SER A 55 -25.39 -0.68 -16.35
CA SER A 55 -24.58 -1.61 -15.57
C SER A 55 -23.34 -0.94 -14.98
N ALA A 56 -22.65 -0.08 -15.75
CA ALA A 56 -21.50 0.67 -15.25
C ALA A 56 -21.89 1.69 -14.16
N ARG A 57 -23.06 2.33 -14.25
CA ARG A 57 -23.55 3.29 -13.24
C ARG A 57 -23.73 2.64 -11.88
N THR A 58 -24.09 1.36 -11.81
CA THR A 58 -24.23 0.62 -10.54
C THR A 58 -22.92 0.50 -9.75
N LEU A 59 -21.78 0.72 -10.40
CA LEU A 59 -20.44 0.61 -9.81
C LEU A 59 -19.85 1.96 -9.39
N VAL A 60 -20.54 3.07 -9.67
CA VAL A 60 -20.06 4.41 -9.34
C VAL A 60 -19.98 4.57 -7.83
N GLY A 61 -18.84 5.10 -7.34
CA GLY A 61 -18.57 5.28 -5.91
C GLY A 61 -18.05 4.03 -5.19
N CYS A 62 -18.05 2.86 -5.84
CA CYS A 62 -17.49 1.65 -5.25
C CYS A 62 -15.96 1.72 -5.17
N LYS A 63 -15.38 1.05 -4.17
CA LYS A 63 -13.92 0.93 -4.05
C LYS A 63 -13.41 -0.17 -4.97
N VAL A 64 -12.33 0.13 -5.69
CA VAL A 64 -11.65 -0.84 -6.56
C VAL A 64 -10.35 -1.28 -5.89
N PHE A 65 -10.14 -2.59 -5.90
CA PHE A 65 -8.93 -3.23 -5.39
C PHE A 65 -8.25 -3.99 -6.52
N LEU A 66 -6.93 -3.88 -6.54
CA LEU A 66 -6.05 -4.51 -7.52
C LEU A 66 -5.14 -5.52 -6.80
N THR A 67 -4.65 -6.52 -7.52
CA THR A 67 -3.69 -7.48 -6.95
C THR A 67 -2.31 -6.85 -6.84
N LYS A 68 -1.58 -7.15 -5.77
CA LYS A 68 -0.24 -6.56 -5.51
C LYS A 68 0.78 -6.81 -6.64
N ASN A 69 0.60 -7.86 -7.44
CA ASN A 69 1.48 -8.22 -8.55
C ASN A 69 1.52 -7.21 -9.72
N ILE A 70 0.65 -6.20 -9.75
CA ILE A 70 0.71 -5.13 -10.76
C ILE A 70 1.71 -4.04 -10.41
N LEU A 71 2.11 -3.98 -9.14
CA LEU A 71 3.06 -2.99 -8.64
C LEU A 71 4.45 -3.28 -9.19
N GLU A 72 5.24 -2.22 -9.33
CA GLU A 72 6.64 -2.38 -9.71
C GLU A 72 7.40 -3.13 -8.62
N LYS A 73 8.38 -3.94 -9.03
CA LYS A 73 9.38 -4.37 -8.07
C LYS A 73 10.21 -3.15 -7.73
N LEU A 74 10.22 -2.79 -6.46
CA LEU A 74 11.05 -1.70 -5.98
C LEU A 74 12.52 -2.18 -5.89
N PRO A 75 13.49 -1.26 -6.05
CA PRO A 75 14.89 -1.52 -5.70
C PRO A 75 15.02 -2.04 -4.26
N GLU A 76 16.16 -2.68 -3.97
CA GLU A 76 16.47 -3.08 -2.61
C GLU A 76 16.52 -1.84 -1.69
N GLY A 77 15.85 -1.94 -0.53
CA GLY A 77 15.74 -0.83 0.42
C GLY A 77 14.56 0.12 0.18
N GLU A 78 13.84 0.00 -0.94
CA GLU A 78 12.60 0.73 -1.19
C GLU A 78 11.37 -0.15 -0.90
N TYR A 79 10.38 0.42 -0.21
CA TYR A 79 9.18 -0.28 0.20
C TYR A 79 7.93 0.55 -0.03
N TYR A 80 6.83 -0.12 -0.40
CA TYR A 80 5.52 0.53 -0.41
C TYR A 80 5.04 0.76 1.02
N TRP A 81 4.37 1.89 1.30
CA TRP A 81 3.84 2.17 2.63
C TRP A 81 2.92 1.05 3.17
N GLN A 82 2.15 0.40 2.31
CA GLN A 82 1.29 -0.73 2.68
C GLN A 82 2.08 -1.96 3.19
N ASP A 83 3.35 -2.08 2.81
CA ASP A 83 4.25 -3.15 3.27
C ASP A 83 4.89 -2.79 4.62
N ILE A 84 4.99 -1.50 4.91
CA ILE A 84 5.56 -0.95 6.14
C ILE A 84 4.51 -0.86 7.27
N ILE A 85 3.29 -0.46 6.92
CA ILE A 85 2.20 -0.34 7.89
C ILE A 85 1.85 -1.73 8.43
N GLY A 86 1.83 -1.84 9.77
CA GLY A 86 1.55 -3.06 10.48
C GLY A 86 2.76 -3.92 10.82
N LEU A 87 3.99 -3.53 10.46
CA LEU A 87 5.21 -4.20 10.90
C LEU A 87 5.42 -4.02 12.41
N ASN A 88 5.90 -5.07 13.07
CA ASN A 88 6.32 -5.04 14.48
C ASN A 88 7.73 -4.48 14.59
N VAL A 89 7.93 -3.50 15.46
CA VAL A 89 9.18 -2.76 15.61
C VAL A 89 9.95 -3.27 16.82
N TYR A 90 11.24 -3.56 16.63
CA TYR A 90 12.14 -4.03 17.67
C TYR A 90 13.41 -3.19 17.72
N ASN A 91 13.93 -2.99 18.93
CA ASN A 91 15.20 -2.30 19.14
C ASN A 91 16.39 -3.21 18.74
N GLU A 92 17.32 -2.68 17.96
CA GLU A 92 18.52 -3.40 17.48
C GLU A 92 19.43 -3.90 18.61
N GLU A 93 19.60 -3.13 19.68
CA GLU A 93 20.61 -3.40 20.72
C GLU A 93 20.16 -4.49 21.70
N ASN A 94 18.87 -4.51 22.03
CA ASN A 94 18.34 -5.38 23.09
C ASN A 94 17.18 -6.27 22.65
N ASN A 95 16.77 -6.22 21.37
CA ASN A 95 15.66 -6.97 20.79
C ASN A 95 14.31 -6.77 21.52
N LYS A 96 14.14 -5.68 22.29
CA LYS A 96 12.86 -5.37 22.91
C LYS A 96 11.86 -4.90 21.87
N TYR A 97 10.63 -5.36 22.01
CA TYR A 97 9.49 -4.86 21.25
C TYR A 97 9.24 -3.39 21.63
N ILE A 98 9.07 -2.56 20.60
CA ILE A 98 8.82 -1.12 20.74
C ILE A 98 7.34 -0.83 20.48
N GLY A 99 6.77 -1.46 19.46
CA GLY A 99 5.42 -1.15 19.01
C GLY A 99 5.16 -1.64 17.60
N ARG A 100 4.09 -1.13 16.99
CA ARG A 100 3.69 -1.49 15.63
C ARG A 100 3.54 -0.24 14.78
N ILE A 101 3.97 -0.31 13.52
CA ILE A 101 3.76 0.82 12.60
C ILE A 101 2.27 1.00 12.33
N GLU A 102 1.73 2.16 12.67
CA GLU A 102 0.32 2.52 12.48
C GLU A 102 0.12 3.32 11.18
N SER A 103 1.04 4.23 10.86
CA SER A 103 0.94 5.06 9.66
C SER A 103 2.31 5.55 9.18
N VAL A 104 2.33 6.15 7.99
CA VAL A 104 3.50 6.78 7.39
C VAL A 104 3.16 8.24 7.08
N PHE A 105 4.00 9.16 7.55
CA PHE A 105 3.86 10.59 7.32
C PHE A 105 4.93 11.09 6.33
N PRO A 106 4.56 11.55 5.13
CA PRO A 106 5.52 12.08 4.17
C PRO A 106 6.00 13.48 4.57
N THR A 107 7.31 13.70 4.64
CA THR A 107 7.89 15.02 4.96
C THR A 107 8.49 15.73 3.74
N GLY A 108 8.44 15.10 2.57
CA GLY A 108 9.06 15.60 1.34
C GLY A 108 10.55 15.28 1.18
N SER A 109 11.26 14.97 2.26
CA SER A 109 12.64 14.45 2.21
C SER A 109 12.69 12.97 2.56
N ASN A 110 12.42 12.62 3.81
CA ASN A 110 12.34 11.23 4.27
C ASN A 110 10.99 11.01 4.95
N ASP A 111 10.34 9.89 4.66
CA ASP A 111 9.11 9.55 5.37
C ASP A 111 9.37 9.38 6.87
N ILE A 112 8.36 9.66 7.69
CA ILE A 112 8.35 9.34 9.12
C ILE A 112 7.40 8.18 9.33
N TYR A 113 7.90 7.08 9.89
CA TYR A 113 7.07 5.95 10.30
C TYR A 113 6.56 6.19 11.70
N VAL A 114 5.24 6.15 11.86
CA VAL A 114 4.57 6.35 13.13
C VAL A 114 4.43 5.00 13.82
N CYS A 115 5.25 4.76 14.84
CA CYS A 115 5.23 3.53 15.63
C CYS A 115 4.41 3.73 16.89
N LYS A 116 3.30 3.00 17.01
CA LYS A 116 2.47 2.99 18.21
C LYS A 116 3.01 1.95 19.19
N GLY A 117 3.67 2.42 20.25
CA GLY A 117 4.02 1.61 21.41
C GLY A 117 2.89 1.52 22.41
N GLU A 118 3.12 0.80 23.52
CA GLU A 118 2.12 0.64 24.58
C GLU A 118 1.85 1.96 25.32
N GLU A 119 2.91 2.71 25.65
CA GLU A 119 2.81 3.93 26.44
C GLU A 119 2.81 5.21 25.60
N ARG A 120 3.47 5.19 24.45
CA ARG A 120 3.65 6.38 23.60
C ARG A 120 3.77 6.04 22.13
N GLU A 121 3.48 7.04 21.32
CA GLU A 121 3.83 7.06 19.91
C GLU A 121 5.30 7.47 19.73
N ILE A 122 5.99 6.83 18.79
CA ILE A 122 7.39 7.08 18.46
C ILE A 122 7.47 7.36 16.97
N LEU A 123 8.08 8.49 16.61
CA LEU A 123 8.30 8.90 15.23
C LEU A 123 9.66 8.39 14.78
N LEU A 124 9.68 7.53 13.78
CA LEU A 124 10.90 6.90 13.27
C LEU A 124 11.21 7.47 11.88
N PRO A 125 12.20 8.37 11.74
CA PRO A 125 12.64 8.80 10.42
C PRO A 125 13.09 7.61 9.58
N ALA A 126 12.61 7.49 8.35
CA ALA A 126 12.94 6.43 7.42
C ALA A 126 14.35 6.63 6.80
N ILE A 127 15.36 6.70 7.66
CA ILE A 127 16.77 6.82 7.29
C ILE A 127 17.54 5.59 7.77
N SER A 128 18.63 5.25 7.08
CA SER A 128 19.46 4.08 7.39
C SER A 128 20.04 4.08 8.81
N GLU A 129 20.14 5.25 9.45
CA GLU A 129 20.60 5.39 10.83
C GLU A 129 19.59 4.92 11.88
N VAL A 130 18.30 4.99 11.55
CA VAL A 130 17.21 4.60 12.44
C VAL A 130 16.64 3.25 12.01
N ILE A 131 16.35 3.07 10.72
CA ILE A 131 15.79 1.83 10.18
C ILE A 131 16.94 0.93 9.70
N ARG A 132 17.23 -0.11 10.48
CA ARG A 132 18.39 -0.99 10.25
C ARG A 132 18.06 -2.20 9.40
N LYS A 133 16.86 -2.74 9.57
CA LYS A 133 16.39 -3.89 8.79
C LYS A 133 14.88 -3.88 8.68
N ILE A 134 14.38 -4.23 7.50
CA ILE A 134 12.97 -4.50 7.23
C ILE A 134 12.87 -5.92 6.68
N ASP A 135 12.10 -6.77 7.35
CA ASP A 135 11.79 -8.14 6.97
C ASP A 135 10.28 -8.26 6.77
N ILE A 136 9.85 -8.12 5.52
CA ILE A 136 8.43 -8.14 5.14
C ILE A 136 7.81 -9.52 5.37
N ASP A 137 8.58 -10.60 5.15
CA ASP A 137 8.09 -11.97 5.30
C ASP A 137 7.80 -12.28 6.76
N ARG A 138 8.65 -11.81 7.68
CA ARG A 138 8.44 -11.95 9.13
C ARG A 138 7.57 -10.85 9.73
N GLN A 139 7.22 -9.83 8.96
CA GLN A 139 6.54 -8.62 9.40
C GLN A 139 7.27 -7.88 10.55
N ILE A 140 8.60 -7.79 10.44
CA ILE A 140 9.47 -7.20 11.48
C ILE A 140 10.27 -6.04 10.90
N MET A 141 10.40 -4.98 11.70
CA MET A 141 11.31 -3.86 11.48
C MET A 141 12.27 -3.75 12.68
N THR A 142 13.57 -3.74 12.41
CA THR A 142 14.60 -3.51 13.43
C THR A 142 15.09 -2.08 13.33
N VAL A 143 15.08 -1.37 14.46
CA VAL A 143 15.45 0.04 14.53
C VAL A 143 16.50 0.32 15.59
N LYS A 144 17.33 1.33 15.33
CA LYS A 144 18.19 1.94 16.32
C LYS A 144 17.55 3.25 16.77
N LEU A 145 17.19 3.34 18.04
CA LEU A 145 16.71 4.59 18.63
C LEU A 145 17.91 5.49 18.88
N LEU A 146 17.90 6.70 18.32
CA LEU A 146 18.88 7.73 18.65
C LEU A 146 18.53 8.34 20.02
N GLU A 147 19.54 8.85 20.72
CA GLU A 147 19.32 9.58 21.97
C GLU A 147 18.37 10.77 21.72
N GLY A 148 17.26 10.83 22.46
CA GLY A 148 16.27 11.91 22.38
C GLY A 148 14.98 11.59 21.59
N LEU A 149 14.80 10.36 21.08
CA LEU A 149 13.57 9.87 20.44
C LEU A 149 12.55 9.23 21.43
#